data_AF-A0A1F3BBZ1-F1
#
_entry.id   AF-A0A1F3BBZ1-F1
#
_cell.length_a   1.000
_cell.length_b   1.000
_cell.length_c   1.000
_cell.angle_alpha   90.00
_cell.angle_beta   90.00
_cell.angle_gamma   90.00
#
_symmetry.space_group_name_H-M   'P 1'
#
loop_
_entity.id
_entity.type
_entity.pdbx_description
1 polymer ?
#
loop_
_entity_poly.entity_id
_entity_poly.type
_entity_poly.pdbx_seq_one_letter_code
_entity_poly.pdbx_strand_id
1 'polypeptide(L)'
;MKEAVASFVITKKRMQNGRVYESPRIYLPTKLTTDSNFPFLGGSEKLFVRVAGKRLVVERAPREILRRFGRLPKPKRRSKSRRH
;
A
#
# COMPACT_ATOMS: atom_id res chain seq x y z
N MET A 1 21.45 -4.64 5.83
CA MET A 1 20.26 -3.90 5.33
C MET A 1 20.60 -3.40 3.93
N LYS A 2 19.72 -3.55 2.94
CA LYS A 2 19.99 -3.10 1.56
C LYS A 2 19.38 -1.73 1.34
N GLU A 3 20.15 -0.83 0.76
CA GLU A 3 19.71 0.53 0.40
C GLU A 3 19.59 0.63 -1.13
N ALA A 4 18.66 1.46 -1.61
CA ALA A 4 18.51 1.70 -3.04
C ALA A 4 17.82 3.05 -3.32
N VAL A 5 18.11 3.61 -4.49
CA VAL A 5 17.41 4.80 -5.01
C VAL A 5 16.14 4.35 -5.74
N ALA A 6 15.07 5.12 -5.57
CA ALA A 6 13.78 4.88 -6.21
C ALA A 6 13.50 5.93 -7.30
N SER A 7 12.76 5.54 -8.33
CA SER A 7 12.29 6.48 -9.36
C SER A 7 10.91 7.00 -9.02
N PHE A 8 10.69 8.31 -9.22
CA PHE A 8 9.37 8.93 -9.13
C PHE A 8 8.88 9.31 -10.53
N VAL A 9 7.70 8.82 -10.91
CA VAL A 9 7.11 9.08 -12.22
C VAL A 9 5.66 9.50 -12.05
N ILE A 10 5.26 10.55 -12.74
CA ILE A 10 3.87 10.97 -12.83
C ILE A 10 3.31 10.44 -14.15
N THR A 11 2.41 9.46 -14.07
CA THR A 11 1.74 8.91 -15.25
C THR A 11 0.46 9.67 -15.51
N LYS A 12 0.28 10.24 -16.71
CA LYS A 12 -0.95 10.94 -17.10
C LYS A 12 -1.77 10.06 -18.02
N LYS A 13 -3.02 9.78 -17.66
CA LYS A 13 -3.97 9.03 -18.50
C LYS A 13 -5.08 9.96 -18.98
N ARG A 14 -5.18 10.15 -20.29
CA ARG A 14 -6.34 10.79 -20.91
C ARG A 14 -7.52 9.83 -20.89
N MET A 15 -8.63 10.27 -20.33
CA MET A 15 -9.89 9.56 -20.35
C MET A 15 -10.70 9.95 -21.60
N GLN A 16 -11.62 9.09 -22.02
CA GLN A 16 -12.48 9.32 -23.19
C GLN A 16 -13.32 10.60 -23.11
N ASN A 17 -13.54 11.15 -21.90
CA ASN A 17 -14.26 12.41 -21.67
C ASN A 17 -13.36 13.66 -21.63
N GLY A 18 -12.12 13.55 -22.10
CA GLY A 18 -11.14 14.66 -22.10
C GLY A 18 -10.47 14.93 -20.76
N ARG A 19 -10.89 14.27 -19.66
CA ARG A 19 -10.22 14.43 -18.35
C ARG A 19 -8.85 13.76 -18.36
N VAL A 20 -7.85 14.46 -17.84
CA VAL A 20 -6.51 13.91 -17.63
C VAL A 20 -6.39 13.52 -16.17
N TYR A 21 -6.20 12.22 -15.90
CA TYR A 21 -5.92 11.74 -14.55
C TYR A 21 -4.41 11.56 -14.38
N GLU A 22 -3.85 12.22 -13.37
CA GLU A 22 -2.45 12.03 -13.00
C GLU A 22 -2.37 10.99 -11.88
N SER A 23 -1.54 9.98 -12.10
CA SER A 23 -1.26 8.91 -11.16
C SER A 23 0.25 8.90 -10.88
N PRO A 24 0.71 9.61 -9.83
CA PRO A 24 2.09 9.55 -9.39
C PRO A 24 2.41 8.17 -8.81
N ARG A 25 3.59 7.64 -9.15
CA ARG A 25 4.08 6.32 -8.74
C ARG A 25 5.53 6.41 -8.31
N ILE A 26 5.87 5.69 -7.24
CA ILE A 26 7.25 5.48 -6.78
C ILE A 26 7.60 4.02 -7.07
N TYR A 27 8.66 3.80 -7.84
CA TYR A 27 9.16 2.46 -8.17
C TYR A 27 10.30 2.09 -7.22
N LEU A 28 10.10 1.02 -6.45
CA LEU A 28 11.12 0.45 -5.59
C LEU A 28 11.90 -0.65 -6.34
N PRO A 29 13.23 -0.70 -6.24
CA PRO A 29 14.03 -1.73 -6.90
C PRO A 29 13.72 -3.15 -6.39
N THR A 30 13.68 -4.12 -7.31
CA THR A 30 13.37 -5.52 -6.97
C THR A 30 14.29 -6.08 -5.89
N LYS A 31 15.59 -5.74 -5.93
CA LYS A 31 16.60 -6.17 -4.94
C LYS A 31 16.27 -5.71 -3.51
N LEU A 32 15.52 -4.62 -3.36
CA LEU A 32 15.01 -4.12 -2.08
C LEU A 32 13.73 -4.86 -1.68
N THR A 33 12.77 -5.01 -2.60
CA THR A 33 11.45 -5.57 -2.30
C THR A 33 11.43 -7.08 -2.11
N THR A 34 12.43 -7.81 -2.61
CA THR A 34 12.58 -9.26 -2.40
C THR A 34 13.46 -9.61 -1.20
N ASP A 35 13.97 -8.62 -0.46
CA ASP A 35 14.75 -8.89 0.76
C ASP A 35 13.85 -9.48 1.85
N SER A 36 14.36 -10.45 2.61
CA SER A 36 13.57 -11.10 3.67
C SER A 36 13.15 -10.13 4.78
N ASN A 37 13.86 -9.01 4.93
CA ASN A 37 13.53 -7.96 5.90
C ASN A 37 12.63 -6.87 5.32
N PHE A 38 12.20 -6.98 4.05
CA PHE A 38 11.32 -5.98 3.46
C PHE A 38 9.96 -5.99 4.21
N PRO A 39 9.49 -4.84 4.70
CA PRO A 39 8.41 -4.82 5.70
C PRO A 39 7.02 -5.07 5.13
N PHE A 40 6.84 -5.08 3.81
CA PHE A 40 5.54 -5.21 3.16
C PHE A 40 5.45 -6.49 2.35
N LEU A 41 4.31 -7.17 2.44
CA LEU A 41 4.01 -8.34 1.63
C LEU A 41 3.25 -7.93 0.38
N GLY A 42 3.52 -8.62 -0.73
CA GLY A 42 2.73 -8.48 -1.95
C GLY A 42 1.26 -8.85 -1.70
N GLY A 43 0.34 -8.19 -2.41
CA GLY A 43 -1.09 -8.52 -2.39
C GLY A 43 -1.97 -7.43 -1.77
N SER A 44 -2.84 -7.81 -0.84
CA SER A 44 -3.94 -6.98 -0.35
C SER A 44 -3.62 -6.18 0.93
N GLU A 45 -2.36 -6.19 1.37
CA GLU A 45 -1.91 -5.43 2.53
C GLU A 45 -2.24 -3.94 2.37
N LYS A 46 -2.78 -3.34 3.43
CA LYS A 46 -3.12 -1.92 3.44
C LYS A 46 -1.99 -1.16 4.10
N LEU A 47 -1.42 -0.21 3.37
CA LEU A 47 -0.36 0.65 3.84
C LEU A 47 -0.94 2.02 4.20
N PHE A 48 -0.42 2.61 5.26
CA PHE A 48 -0.63 4.01 5.60
C PHE A 48 0.57 4.79 5.10
N VAL A 49 0.30 5.81 4.29
CA VAL A 49 1.33 6.65 3.67
C VAL A 49 1.08 8.09 4.12
N ARG A 50 2.13 8.73 4.63
CA ARG A 50 2.06 10.11 5.10
C ARG A 50 3.35 10.88 4.82
N VAL A 51 3.22 12.20 4.73
CA VAL A 51 4.38 13.09 4.70
C VAL A 51 4.75 13.43 6.14
N ALA A 52 6.02 13.24 6.49
CA ALA A 52 6.58 13.60 7.79
C ALA A 52 7.80 14.51 7.55
N GLY A 53 7.58 15.81 7.65
CA GLY A 53 8.58 16.81 7.25
C GLY A 53 8.97 16.64 5.77
N LYS A 54 10.26 16.37 5.51
CA LYS A 54 10.81 16.16 4.15
C LYS A 54 10.78 14.69 3.69
N ARG A 55 10.11 13.81 4.43
CA ARG A 55 10.11 12.36 4.16
C ARG A 55 8.72 11.86 3.84
N LEU A 56 8.62 10.92 2.91
CA LEU A 56 7.45 10.08 2.75
C LEU A 56 7.62 8.83 3.62
N VAL A 57 6.72 8.63 4.57
CA VAL A 57 6.72 7.47 5.45
C VAL A 57 5.64 6.52 4.98
N VAL A 58 6.03 5.26 4.77
CA VAL A 58 5.15 4.16 4.41
C VAL A 58 5.22 3.15 5.54
N GLU A 59 4.06 2.80 6.10
CA GLU A 59 3.93 1.90 7.23
C GLU A 59 2.72 0.98 7.02
N ARG A 60 2.68 -0.16 7.73
CA ARG A 60 1.46 -0.99 7.74
C ARG A 60 0.34 -0.19 8.37
N ALA A 61 -0.82 -0.15 7.74
CA ALA A 61 -1.93 0.64 8.26
C ALA A 61 -2.43 0.09 9.60
N PRO A 62 -2.34 0.85 10.71
CA PRO A 62 -2.91 0.44 11.99
C PRO A 62 -4.43 0.27 11.89
N ARG A 63 -5.02 -0.53 12.77
CA ARG A 63 -6.48 -0.76 12.78
C ARG A 63 -7.26 0.54 12.96
N GLU A 64 -6.76 1.45 13.78
CA GLU A 64 -7.37 2.75 14.04
C GLU A 64 -7.42 3.59 12.76
N ILE A 65 -6.35 3.57 11.98
CA ILE A 65 -6.27 4.23 10.67
C ILE A 65 -7.22 3.56 9.69
N LEU A 66 -7.21 2.22 9.60
CA LEU A 66 -8.15 1.50 8.74
C LEU A 66 -9.61 1.80 9.09
N ARG A 67 -9.94 1.95 10.37
CA ARG A 67 -11.27 2.35 10.84
C ARG A 67 -11.62 3.75 10.36
N ARG A 68 -10.71 4.70 10.56
CA ARG A 68 -10.89 6.10 10.14
C ARG A 68 -11.18 6.23 8.65
N PHE A 69 -10.56 5.40 7.82
CA PHE A 69 -10.75 5.41 6.36
C PHE A 69 -11.82 4.42 5.85
N GLY A 70 -12.58 3.76 6.73
CA GLY A 70 -13.61 2.79 6.33
C GLY A 70 -13.07 1.55 5.61
N ARG A 71 -11.81 1.20 5.83
CA ARG A 71 -11.09 0.08 5.19
C ARG A 71 -10.87 -1.11 6.13
N LEU A 72 -11.51 -1.13 7.30
CA LEU A 72 -11.42 -2.27 8.21
C LEU A 72 -11.84 -3.56 7.47
N PRO A 73 -11.00 -4.61 7.48
CA PRO A 73 -11.42 -5.92 6.98
C PRO A 73 -12.64 -6.37 7.77
N LYS A 74 -13.70 -6.83 7.07
CA LYS A 74 -14.84 -7.44 7.75
C LYS A 74 -14.31 -8.62 8.58
N PRO A 75 -14.72 -8.78 9.85
CA PRO A 75 -14.30 -9.94 10.63
C PRO A 75 -14.68 -11.20 9.88
N LYS A 76 -13.70 -12.10 9.66
CA LYS A 76 -13.97 -13.44 9.11
C LYS A 76 -14.97 -14.10 10.07
N ARG A 77 -16.22 -14.29 9.64
CA ARG A 77 -17.20 -15.10 10.38
C ARG A 77 -16.53 -16.45 10.62
N ARG A 78 -16.24 -16.78 11.89
CA ARG A 78 -15.86 -18.14 12.27
C ARG A 78 -17.03 -19.04 11.88
N SER A 79 -16.87 -19.84 10.83
CA SER A 79 -17.79 -20.92 10.52
C SER A 79 -17.80 -21.84 11.73
N LYS A 80 -18.91 -21.89 12.48
CA LYS A 80 -19.14 -22.94 13.47
C LYS A 80 -19.10 -24.26 12.69
N SER A 81 -17.99 -24.99 12.83
CA SER A 81 -17.94 -26.39 12.44
C SER A 81 -19.04 -27.10 13.23
N ARG A 82 -20.08 -27.56 12.53
CA ARG A 82 -21.05 -28.50 13.06
C ARG A 82 -20.28 -29.77 13.37
N ARG A 83 -20.04 -30.05 14.66
CA ARG A 83 -19.66 -31.38 15.12
C ARG A 83 -20.85 -32.31 14.79
N HIS A 84 -20.58 -33.33 13.99
CA HIS A 84 -21.41 -34.52 13.84
C HIS A 84 -20.69 -35.66 14.54
#